data_AF-A0AAU5EJQ3-F1
#
_entry.id   AF-A0AAU5EJQ3-F1
#
_cell.length_a   1.000
_cell.length_b   1.000
_cell.length_c   1.000
_cell.angle_alpha   90.00
_cell.angle_beta   90.00
_cell.angle_gamma   90.00
#
_symmetry.space_group_name_H-M   'P 1'
#
loop_
_entity.id
_entity.type
_entity.pdbx_description
1 polymer ?
#
loop_
_entity_poly.entity_id
_entity_poly.type
_entity_poly.pdbx_seq_one_letter_code
_entity_poly.pdbx_strand_id
1 'polypeptide(L)'
;MPKLTNTEVPEVKLDSAAASIEAALTTEQRRGLFEKPGTVVFAIVELTSKSYTGHATGEDKEPNVKVRVTSCEVARTDDDAASLAEAKRAMWRARRMDGTFDEVGEGPQRPDAALDGLTADKPTEADYEAQRRRREERTRTEFIR
;
A
#
# COMPACT_ATOMS: atom_id res chain seq x y z
N MET A 1 -12.75 -25.48 7.23
CA MET A 1 -12.96 -24.03 7.03
C MET A 1 -14.08 -23.87 6.01
N PRO A 2 -15.06 -22.97 6.23
CA PRO A 2 -16.00 -22.56 5.19
C PRO A 2 -15.22 -22.12 3.97
N LYS A 3 -15.68 -22.52 2.79
CA LYS A 3 -15.08 -22.13 1.52
C LYS A 3 -16.00 -21.09 0.90
N LEU A 4 -15.44 -19.92 0.62
CA LEU A 4 -16.09 -18.92 -0.21
C LEU A 4 -16.18 -19.44 -1.64
N THR A 5 -17.23 -19.06 -2.34
CA THR A 5 -17.33 -19.20 -3.79
C THR A 5 -16.37 -18.21 -4.47
N ASN A 6 -15.98 -18.46 -5.71
CA ASN A 6 -15.03 -17.61 -6.44
C ASN A 6 -15.52 -16.15 -6.63
N THR A 7 -16.81 -15.89 -6.40
CA THR A 7 -17.43 -14.57 -6.55
C THR A 7 -17.56 -13.81 -5.23
N GLU A 8 -17.35 -14.46 -4.08
CA GLU A 8 -17.47 -13.82 -2.77
C GLU A 8 -16.14 -13.19 -2.34
N VAL A 9 -16.16 -11.88 -2.08
CA VAL A 9 -15.01 -11.13 -1.55
C VAL A 9 -15.26 -10.83 -0.07
N PRO A 10 -14.42 -11.32 0.85
CA PRO A 10 -14.63 -11.07 2.27
C PRO A 10 -14.20 -9.67 2.68
N GLU A 11 -14.99 -9.03 3.54
CA GLU A 11 -14.59 -7.80 4.21
C GLU A 11 -13.40 -8.08 5.15
N VAL A 12 -12.35 -7.26 5.06
CA VAL A 12 -11.16 -7.37 5.93
C VAL A 12 -11.25 -6.35 7.05
N LYS A 13 -11.27 -6.84 8.30
CA LYS A 13 -11.32 -6.00 9.51
C LYS A 13 -10.00 -6.09 10.26
N LEU A 14 -9.47 -4.95 10.70
CA LEU A 14 -8.30 -4.94 11.59
C LEU A 14 -8.75 -5.28 13.02
N ASP A 15 -8.10 -6.25 13.62
CA ASP A 15 -8.27 -6.60 15.02
C ASP A 15 -7.63 -5.54 15.92
N SER A 16 -8.25 -5.22 17.05
CA SER A 16 -7.89 -4.09 17.90
C SER A 16 -6.55 -4.24 18.65
N ALA A 17 -5.83 -5.34 18.43
CA ALA A 17 -4.55 -5.61 19.08
C ALA A 17 -3.39 -4.92 18.33
N ALA A 18 -3.04 -3.71 18.76
CA ALA A 18 -1.96 -2.90 18.21
C ALA A 18 -0.60 -3.06 18.94
N ALA A 19 -0.47 -4.03 19.84
CA ALA A 19 0.72 -4.18 20.70
C ALA A 19 2.04 -4.29 19.91
N SER A 20 2.04 -4.96 18.75
CA SER A 20 3.22 -5.06 17.88
C SER A 20 3.62 -3.72 17.28
N ILE A 21 2.66 -2.85 16.96
CA ILE A 21 2.93 -1.49 16.45
C ILE A 21 3.55 -0.64 17.55
N GLU A 22 2.93 -0.68 18.75
CA GLU A 22 3.44 0.05 19.89
C GLU A 22 4.88 -0.36 20.19
N ALA A 23 5.17 -1.66 20.29
CA ALA A 23 6.50 -2.20 20.59
C ALA A 23 7.59 -1.78 19.59
N ALA A 24 7.23 -1.58 18.31
CA ALA A 24 8.18 -1.19 17.28
C ALA A 24 8.59 0.30 17.36
N LEU A 25 7.71 1.18 17.84
CA LEU A 25 7.93 2.62 17.88
C LEU A 25 8.93 3.05 18.96
N THR A 26 9.82 3.98 18.62
CA THR A 26 10.62 4.70 19.62
C THR A 26 9.77 5.60 20.50
N THR A 27 10.27 5.92 21.69
CA THR A 27 9.70 6.97 22.54
C THR A 27 9.56 8.29 21.78
N GLU A 28 10.56 8.67 20.99
CA GLU A 28 10.52 9.91 20.20
C GLU A 28 9.42 9.88 19.13
N GLN A 29 9.26 8.78 18.41
CA GLN A 29 8.20 8.63 17.41
C GLN A 29 6.81 8.67 18.05
N ARG A 30 6.62 7.99 19.18
CA ARG A 30 5.36 8.04 19.93
C ARG A 30 5.03 9.47 20.37
N ARG A 31 6.03 10.20 20.87
CA ARG A 31 5.88 11.62 21.24
C ARG A 31 5.58 12.48 20.02
N GLY A 32 6.28 12.29 18.90
CA GLY A 32 6.05 13.01 17.66
C GLY A 32 4.62 12.83 17.14
N LEU A 33 4.11 11.59 17.14
CA LEU A 33 2.73 11.29 16.74
C LEU A 33 1.69 12.00 17.62
N PHE A 34 1.98 12.23 18.90
CA PHE A 34 1.09 12.93 19.82
C PHE A 34 1.24 14.46 19.76
N GLU A 35 2.47 14.96 19.83
CA GLU A 35 2.80 16.38 19.97
C GLU A 35 2.74 17.14 18.64
N LYS A 36 2.89 16.44 17.50
CA LYS A 36 2.91 17.03 16.15
C LYS A 36 1.86 16.35 15.26
N PRO A 37 0.59 16.80 15.31
CA PRO A 37 -0.47 16.28 14.43
C PRO A 37 -0.05 16.34 12.97
N GLY A 38 -0.32 15.26 12.23
CA GLY A 38 0.13 15.09 10.84
C GLY A 38 1.51 14.44 10.68
N THR A 39 2.21 14.14 11.78
CA THR A 39 3.43 13.31 11.72
C THR A 39 3.12 11.95 11.09
N VAL A 40 3.97 11.55 10.15
CA VAL A 40 3.89 10.26 9.46
C VAL A 40 5.05 9.39 9.92
N VAL A 41 4.74 8.15 10.32
CA VAL A 41 5.73 7.10 10.56
C VAL A 41 5.47 5.97 9.56
N PHE A 42 6.51 5.57 8.83
CA PHE A 42 6.43 4.44 7.91
C PHE A 42 6.74 3.13 8.64
N ALA A 43 5.96 2.10 8.35
CA ALA A 43 6.11 0.77 8.94
C ALA A 43 5.87 -0.33 7.90
N ILE A 44 6.55 -1.47 8.08
CA ILE A 44 6.20 -2.75 7.44
C ILE A 44 5.46 -3.58 8.48
N VAL A 45 4.33 -4.16 8.07
CA VAL A 45 3.50 -5.00 8.93
C VAL A 45 3.24 -6.36 8.31
N GLU A 46 3.21 -7.39 9.14
CA GLU A 46 2.69 -8.71 8.78
C GLU A 46 1.27 -8.86 9.31
N LEU A 47 0.32 -9.19 8.44
CA LEU A 47 -1.08 -9.40 8.79
C LEU A 47 -1.40 -10.90 8.83
N THR A 48 -1.84 -11.37 10.00
CA THR A 48 -2.28 -12.76 10.19
C THR A 48 -3.78 -12.82 10.42
N SER A 49 -4.48 -13.69 9.70
CA SER A 49 -5.90 -13.99 9.96
C SER A 49 -6.09 -14.59 11.36
N LYS A 50 -6.99 -14.02 12.16
CA LYS A 50 -7.27 -14.47 13.54
C LYS A 50 -8.64 -15.10 13.71
N SER A 51 -9.65 -14.56 13.03
CA SER A 51 -10.99 -15.13 13.02
C SER A 51 -11.65 -14.84 11.69
N TYR A 52 -12.44 -15.77 11.21
CA TYR A 52 -13.29 -15.56 10.04
C TYR A 52 -14.74 -15.82 10.44
N THR A 53 -15.65 -15.12 9.79
CA THR A 53 -17.09 -15.38 9.88
C THR A 53 -17.54 -15.76 8.47
N GLY A 54 -17.80 -17.06 8.26
CA GLY A 54 -18.47 -17.55 7.06
C GLY A 54 -19.91 -17.86 7.44
N HIS A 55 -20.86 -17.43 6.62
CA HIS A 55 -22.29 -17.58 6.92
C HIS A 55 -22.86 -18.84 6.24
N ALA A 56 -23.95 -19.36 6.78
CA ALA A 56 -24.69 -20.45 6.14
C ALA A 56 -25.47 -19.89 4.93
N THR A 57 -25.76 -20.75 3.96
CA THR A 57 -26.54 -20.37 2.76
C THR A 57 -27.90 -19.80 3.17
N GLY A 58 -28.12 -18.50 2.96
CA GLY A 58 -29.36 -17.80 3.30
C GLY A 58 -29.29 -16.80 4.47
N GLU A 59 -28.13 -16.62 5.11
CA GLU A 59 -27.91 -15.50 6.05
C GLU A 59 -27.44 -14.25 5.30
N ASP A 60 -28.12 -13.12 5.54
CA ASP A 60 -27.85 -11.82 4.91
C ASP A 60 -26.71 -11.08 5.63
N LYS A 61 -25.54 -11.73 5.70
CA LYS A 61 -24.32 -11.13 6.24
C LYS A 61 -23.19 -11.35 5.26
N GLU A 62 -22.38 -10.32 5.07
CA GLU A 62 -21.20 -10.41 4.24
C GLU A 62 -20.11 -11.24 4.95
N PRO A 63 -19.40 -12.12 4.22
CA PRO A 63 -18.27 -12.84 4.77
C PRO A 63 -17.21 -11.84 5.23
N ASN A 64 -16.60 -12.08 6.38
CA ASN A 64 -15.54 -11.21 6.88
C ASN A 64 -14.40 -11.99 7.53
N VAL A 65 -13.22 -11.40 7.49
CA VAL A 65 -12.01 -11.89 8.14
C VAL A 65 -11.41 -10.79 9.00
N LYS A 66 -11.12 -11.11 10.27
CA LYS A 66 -10.33 -10.26 11.15
C LYS A 66 -8.87 -10.61 11.01
N VAL A 67 -8.05 -9.63 10.66
CA VAL A 67 -6.59 -9.74 10.59
C VAL A 67 -5.95 -8.99 11.74
N ARG A 68 -4.83 -9.50 12.27
CA ARG A 68 -4.03 -8.85 13.32
C ARG A 68 -2.63 -8.58 12.80
N VAL A 69 -2.07 -7.43 13.17
CA VAL A 69 -0.64 -7.18 12.99
C VAL A 69 0.13 -8.10 13.94
N THR A 70 0.84 -9.08 13.39
CA THR A 70 1.64 -10.03 14.17
C THR A 70 3.09 -9.61 14.27
N SER A 71 3.62 -8.99 13.22
CA SER A 71 4.96 -8.40 13.18
C SER A 71 4.87 -6.97 12.67
N CYS A 72 5.70 -6.09 13.20
CA CYS A 72 5.75 -4.69 12.82
C CYS A 72 7.18 -4.17 13.00
N GLU A 73 7.71 -3.53 11.98
CA GLU A 73 8.95 -2.77 12.05
C GLU A 73 8.73 -1.37 11.49
N VAL A 74 9.28 -0.38 12.18
CA VAL A 74 9.13 1.04 11.82
C VAL A 74 10.45 1.59 11.29
N ALA A 75 10.37 2.50 10.33
CA ALA A 75 11.54 3.24 9.86
C ALA A 75 12.22 3.94 11.05
N ARG A 76 13.55 3.79 11.17
CA ARG A 76 14.33 4.38 12.27
C ARG A 76 15.08 5.63 11.83
N THR A 77 15.30 5.76 10.54
CA THR A 77 15.99 6.86 9.88
C THR A 77 15.16 7.41 8.73
N ASP A 78 15.54 8.59 8.24
CA ASP A 78 14.91 9.19 7.06
C ASP A 78 15.16 8.34 5.80
N ASP A 79 16.31 7.67 5.70
CA ASP A 79 16.64 6.76 4.60
C ASP A 79 15.75 5.51 4.59
N ASP A 80 15.47 4.93 5.78
CA ASP A 80 14.50 3.84 5.91
C ASP A 80 13.11 4.31 5.47
N ALA A 81 12.69 5.49 5.94
CA ALA A 81 11.39 6.07 5.61
C ALA A 81 11.24 6.33 4.12
N ALA A 82 12.27 6.88 3.48
CA ALA A 82 12.32 7.11 2.03
C ALA A 82 12.24 5.79 1.25
N SER A 83 12.94 4.76 1.70
CA SER A 83 12.92 3.43 1.09
C SER A 83 11.52 2.79 1.17
N LEU A 84 10.85 2.88 2.33
CA LEU A 84 9.48 2.39 2.49
C LEU A 84 8.47 3.19 1.67
N ALA A 85 8.64 4.51 1.58
CA ALA A 85 7.81 5.36 0.74
C ALA A 85 7.94 4.98 -0.74
N GLU A 86 9.15 4.71 -1.22
CA GLU A 86 9.36 4.28 -2.61
C GLU A 86 8.80 2.88 -2.87
N ALA A 87 8.97 1.93 -1.94
CA ALA A 87 8.35 0.63 -2.04
C ALA A 87 6.82 0.74 -2.18
N LYS A 88 6.18 1.60 -1.37
CA LYS A 88 4.74 1.91 -1.47
C LYS A 88 4.39 2.46 -2.87
N ARG A 89 5.16 3.42 -3.41
CA ARG A 89 4.93 3.97 -4.76
C ARG A 89 5.10 2.91 -5.84
N ALA A 90 6.10 2.03 -5.73
CA ALA A 90 6.31 0.93 -6.67
C ALA A 90 5.11 -0.05 -6.67
N MET A 91 4.60 -0.43 -5.50
CA MET A 91 3.39 -1.26 -5.39
C MET A 91 2.15 -0.57 -5.99
N TRP A 92 2.02 0.74 -5.82
CA TRP A 92 0.94 1.50 -6.46
C TRP A 92 1.08 1.52 -7.99
N ARG A 93 2.30 1.70 -8.51
CA ARG A 93 2.56 1.64 -9.96
C ARG A 93 2.25 0.26 -10.53
N ALA A 94 2.61 -0.83 -9.84
CA ALA A 94 2.28 -2.19 -10.26
C ALA A 94 0.76 -2.38 -10.38
N ARG A 95 -0.02 -1.99 -9.36
CA ARG A 95 -1.49 -2.02 -9.42
C ARG A 95 -2.07 -1.23 -10.58
N ARG A 96 -1.48 -0.07 -10.90
CA ARG A 96 -1.88 0.74 -12.06
C ARG A 96 -1.68 0.00 -13.37
N MET A 97 -0.56 -0.71 -13.50
CA MET A 97 -0.25 -1.49 -14.69
C MET A 97 -1.15 -2.73 -14.80
N ASP A 98 -1.47 -3.35 -13.67
CA ASP A 98 -2.30 -4.56 -13.61
C ASP A 98 -3.81 -4.27 -13.73
N GLY A 99 -4.22 -2.99 -13.72
CA GLY A 99 -5.63 -2.59 -13.83
C GLY A 99 -6.48 -2.89 -12.58
N THR A 100 -5.86 -3.20 -11.44
CA THR A 100 -6.55 -3.66 -10.21
C THR A 100 -7.02 -2.52 -9.30
N PHE A 101 -7.13 -1.29 -9.82
CA PHE A 101 -7.64 -0.17 -9.03
C PHE A 101 -9.13 -0.29 -8.72
N ASP A 102 -9.91 -0.85 -9.64
CA ASP A 102 -11.35 -1.05 -9.44
C ASP A 102 -11.66 -2.10 -8.35
N GLU A 103 -10.69 -2.96 -8.01
CA GLU A 103 -10.79 -3.98 -6.96
C GLU A 103 -10.45 -3.45 -5.55
N VAL A 104 -9.70 -2.34 -5.43
CA VAL A 104 -9.10 -1.89 -4.16
C VAL A 104 -9.36 -0.39 -3.85
N GLY A 105 -9.95 0.35 -4.81
CA GLY A 105 -10.26 1.77 -4.69
C GLY A 105 -9.06 2.70 -4.95
N GLU A 106 -9.35 4.00 -5.10
CA GLU A 106 -8.33 5.05 -5.17
C GLU A 106 -7.61 5.16 -3.82
N GLY A 107 -6.49 4.46 -3.67
CA GLY A 107 -5.69 4.48 -2.44
C GLY A 107 -5.27 5.91 -2.01
N PRO A 108 -4.90 6.11 -0.74
CA PRO A 108 -4.66 7.44 -0.18
C PRO A 108 -3.62 8.23 -0.98
N GLN A 109 -4.07 9.34 -1.57
CA GLN A 109 -3.25 10.28 -2.32
C GLN A 109 -2.38 11.11 -1.36
N ARG A 110 -1.07 11.03 -1.57
CA ARG A 110 -0.01 11.98 -1.15
C ARG A 110 0.26 12.17 0.36
N PRO A 111 1.38 11.61 0.87
CA PRO A 111 2.04 12.10 2.08
C PRO A 111 3.23 13.08 1.79
N ASP A 112 3.42 13.49 0.53
CA ASP A 112 4.61 14.24 0.10
C ASP A 112 4.51 15.76 0.39
N ALA A 113 4.93 16.18 1.58
CA ALA A 113 5.31 17.58 1.85
C ALA A 113 6.82 17.78 2.08
N ALA A 114 7.68 16.76 1.88
CA ALA A 114 9.11 16.88 2.21
C ALA A 114 10.07 15.96 1.41
N LEU A 115 9.87 15.75 0.11
CA LEU A 115 10.74 14.87 -0.70
C LEU A 115 11.30 15.49 -1.99
N ASP A 116 11.29 16.81 -2.14
CA ASP A 116 11.81 17.51 -3.33
C ASP A 116 13.33 17.37 -3.56
N GLY A 117 14.09 16.85 -2.59
CA GLY A 117 15.54 16.71 -2.71
C GLY A 117 16.04 15.38 -3.30
N LEU A 118 15.24 14.31 -3.26
CA LEU A 118 15.74 12.94 -3.52
C LEU A 118 15.51 12.43 -4.95
N THR A 119 14.73 13.16 -5.75
CA THR A 119 14.36 12.78 -7.12
C THR A 119 15.17 13.51 -8.20
N ALA A 120 16.11 14.39 -7.81
CA ALA A 120 16.89 15.20 -8.73
C ALA A 120 17.68 14.38 -9.78
N ASP A 121 18.11 13.17 -9.42
CA ASP A 121 18.87 12.27 -10.31
C ASP A 121 18.02 11.11 -10.86
N LYS A 122 16.69 11.16 -10.72
CA LYS A 122 15.78 10.13 -11.25
C LYS A 122 15.05 10.64 -12.50
N PRO A 123 14.74 9.76 -13.47
CA PRO A 123 13.99 10.15 -14.66
C PRO A 123 12.68 10.81 -14.28
N THR A 124 12.44 11.99 -14.84
CA THR A 124 11.26 12.80 -14.61
C THR A 124 10.05 12.19 -15.34
N GLU A 125 8.84 12.64 -14.99
CA GLU A 125 7.62 12.27 -15.73
C GLU A 125 7.74 12.61 -17.23
N ALA A 126 8.45 13.70 -17.57
CA ALA A 126 8.74 14.07 -18.95
C ALA A 126 9.64 13.04 -19.66
N ASP A 127 10.61 12.44 -18.96
CA ASP A 127 11.45 11.37 -19.49
C ASP A 127 10.63 10.09 -19.74
N TYR A 128 9.69 9.81 -18.85
CA TYR A 128 8.75 8.70 -18.99
C TYR A 128 7.83 8.89 -20.21
N GLU A 129 7.24 10.08 -20.39
CA GLU A 129 6.40 10.38 -21.56
C GLU A 129 7.19 10.34 -22.88
N ALA A 130 8.42 10.85 -22.89
CA ALA A 130 9.28 10.79 -24.07
C ALA A 130 9.63 9.34 -24.45
N GLN A 131 9.88 8.48 -23.46
CA GLN A 131 10.10 7.05 -23.70
C GLN A 131 8.84 6.36 -24.22
N ARG A 132 7.66 6.72 -23.70
CA ARG A 132 6.37 6.18 -24.13
C ARG A 132 6.09 6.53 -25.60
N ARG A 133 6.26 7.79 -26.00
CA ARG A 133 6.10 8.24 -27.40
C ARG A 133 7.05 7.53 -28.36
N ARG A 134 8.33 7.36 -27.97
CA ARG A 134 9.30 6.60 -28.79
C ARG A 134 8.89 5.14 -28.99
N ARG A 135 8.26 4.51 -27.99
CA ARG A 135 7.73 3.14 -28.11
C ARG A 135 6.52 3.10 -29.03
N GLU A 136 5.59 4.03 -28.88
CA GLU A 136 4.39 4.14 -29.72
C GLU A 136 4.75 4.39 -31.19
N GLU A 137 5.72 5.27 -31.47
CA GLU A 137 6.23 5.53 -32.82
C GLU A 137 6.94 4.32 -33.43
N ARG A 138 7.71 3.57 -32.64
CA ARG A 138 8.36 2.33 -33.09
C ARG A 138 7.32 1.27 -33.46
N THR A 139 6.34 1.05 -32.61
CA THR A 139 5.23 0.13 -32.88
C THR A 139 4.44 0.56 -34.12
N ARG A 140 4.16 1.85 -34.29
CA ARG A 140 3.47 2.37 -35.47
C ARG A 140 4.29 2.20 -36.76
N THR A 141 5.61 2.34 -36.69
CA THR A 141 6.50 2.16 -37.86
C THR A 141 6.63 0.70 -38.25
N GLU A 142 6.61 -0.23 -37.29
CA GLU A 142 6.59 -1.68 -37.54
C GLU A 142 5.28 -2.16 -38.18
N PHE A 143 4.16 -1.48 -37.94
CA PHE A 143 2.85 -1.82 -38.52
C PHE A 143 2.58 -1.22 -39.92
N ILE A 144 3.42 -0.32 -40.42
CA ILE A 144 3.27 0.32 -41.75
C ILE A 144 4.19 -0.34 -42.81
N ARG A 145 4.95 -1.39 -42.44
CA ARG A 145 5.85 -2.13 -43.33
C ARG A 145 5.30 -3.51 -43.67
#